data_AF-A0A0D0KSM0-F1
#
_entry.id   AF-A0A0D0KSM0-F1
#
_cell.length_a   1.000
_cell.length_b   1.000
_cell.length_c   1.000
_cell.angle_alpha   90.00
_cell.angle_beta   90.00
_cell.angle_gamma   90.00
#
_symmetry.space_group_name_H-M   'P 1'
#
loop_
_entity.id
_entity.type
_entity.pdbx_description
1 polymer ?
#
loop_
_entity_poly.entity_id
_entity_poly.type
_entity_poly.pdbx_seq_one_letter_code
_entity_poly.pdbx_strand_id
1 'polypeptide(L)'
;MSTAQQYLNDEEIAEFIRESKIAPQWFYGNEGRELAICPYVTLYVYHQPEDYMVVAEKFITVWERFGRLIDEPFRALFKSRTQAWLKAGDSRFPPDLRAEAVHHQKEFETFYLMATDMESPDASPLWSYSSRVCHVPQMGYNTLKLTFSYDWYNDRNQPRWSEFVLDCIKSLRPEQAYMGYEVGNGGLSVMGAYESDVLERICADYFYGLDIDHPSNMGFHANDDEDGYV
;
A
#
# COMPACT_ATOMS: atom_id res chain seq x y z
N MET A 1 -26.67 -19.08 -18.24
CA MET A 1 -26.75 -17.62 -18.32
C MET A 1 -26.28 -17.08 -16.99
N SER A 2 -25.09 -16.49 -16.95
CA SER A 2 -24.58 -15.78 -15.77
C SER A 2 -25.26 -14.41 -15.72
N THR A 3 -25.84 -14.06 -14.58
CA THR A 3 -26.45 -12.74 -14.30
C THR A 3 -25.42 -11.72 -13.81
N ALA A 4 -24.13 -12.02 -13.89
CA ALA A 4 -23.09 -11.04 -13.60
C ALA A 4 -23.02 -10.04 -14.76
N GLN A 5 -23.62 -8.86 -14.61
CA GLN A 5 -23.25 -7.70 -15.42
C GLN A 5 -21.75 -7.47 -15.20
N GLN A 6 -20.99 -7.30 -16.29
CA GLN A 6 -19.61 -6.85 -16.16
C GLN A 6 -19.62 -5.48 -15.47
N TYR A 7 -18.70 -5.27 -14.54
CA TYR A 7 -18.48 -3.99 -13.87
C TYR A 7 -18.19 -2.87 -14.88
N LEU A 8 -17.52 -3.23 -15.98
CA LEU A 8 -17.23 -2.37 -17.14
C LEU A 8 -17.74 -3.04 -18.41
N ASN A 9 -18.34 -2.27 -19.31
CA ASN A 9 -18.59 -2.70 -20.68
C ASN A 9 -17.32 -2.53 -21.55
N ASP A 10 -17.32 -3.15 -22.74
CA ASP A 10 -16.15 -3.16 -23.63
C ASP A 10 -15.70 -1.75 -24.07
N GLU A 11 -16.62 -0.80 -24.20
CA GLU A 11 -16.31 0.60 -24.57
C GLU A 11 -15.62 1.32 -23.41
N GLU A 12 -16.12 1.14 -22.17
CA GLU A 12 -15.52 1.68 -20.94
C GLU A 12 -14.10 1.12 -20.72
N ILE A 13 -13.90 -0.18 -20.97
CA ILE A 13 -12.57 -0.80 -20.91
C ILE A 13 -11.65 -0.19 -21.96
N ALA A 14 -12.09 -0.10 -23.22
CA ALA A 14 -11.28 0.43 -24.30
C ALA A 14 -10.87 1.89 -24.06
N GLU A 15 -11.78 2.70 -23.51
CA GLU A 15 -11.52 4.08 -23.11
C GLU A 15 -10.51 4.14 -21.96
N PHE A 16 -10.75 3.41 -20.86
CA PHE A 16 -9.84 3.39 -19.71
C PHE A 16 -8.40 3.05 -20.12
N ILE A 17 -8.25 2.04 -20.98
CA ILE A 17 -6.94 1.60 -21.44
C ILE A 17 -6.30 2.64 -22.36
N ARG A 18 -7.07 3.25 -23.26
CA ARG A 18 -6.55 4.28 -24.17
C ARG A 18 -6.07 5.49 -23.38
N GLU A 19 -6.88 5.99 -22.45
CA GLU A 19 -6.56 7.18 -21.67
C GLU A 19 -5.39 6.92 -20.70
N SER A 20 -5.39 5.79 -19.99
CA SER A 20 -4.31 5.41 -19.06
C SER A 20 -2.95 5.19 -19.74
N LYS A 21 -2.92 4.89 -21.06
CA LYS A 21 -1.69 4.83 -21.86
C LYS A 21 -1.13 6.20 -22.24
N ILE A 22 -1.99 7.23 -22.27
CA ILE A 22 -1.61 8.61 -22.60
C ILE A 22 -1.13 9.33 -21.33
N ALA A 23 -1.91 9.19 -20.26
CA ALA A 23 -1.62 9.77 -18.95
C ALA A 23 -1.89 8.70 -17.86
N PRO A 24 -0.85 8.05 -17.31
CA PRO A 24 -0.98 7.23 -16.12
C PRO A 24 -1.58 8.10 -15.02
N GLN A 25 -2.64 7.63 -14.35
CA GLN A 25 -3.59 8.41 -13.52
C GLN A 25 -4.79 9.05 -14.24
N TRP A 26 -5.30 8.39 -15.28
CA TRP A 26 -6.69 8.55 -15.65
C TRP A 26 -7.61 7.83 -14.64
N PHE A 27 -8.56 8.56 -14.09
CA PHE A 27 -9.45 8.08 -13.03
C PHE A 27 -10.74 7.50 -13.61
N TYR A 28 -11.15 6.36 -13.07
CA TYR A 28 -12.41 5.72 -13.39
C TYR A 28 -13.14 5.27 -12.14
N GLY A 29 -14.45 5.49 -12.09
CA GLY A 29 -15.29 5.03 -11.00
C GLY A 29 -16.25 6.11 -10.53
N ASN A 30 -16.84 5.87 -9.37
CA ASN A 30 -17.74 6.83 -8.74
C ASN A 30 -16.94 7.88 -7.97
N GLU A 31 -17.52 9.07 -7.82
CA GLU A 31 -16.94 10.15 -7.02
C GLU A 31 -16.55 9.66 -5.61
N GLY A 32 -15.28 9.81 -5.25
CA GLY A 32 -14.71 9.36 -3.98
C GLY A 32 -14.31 7.88 -3.89
N ARG A 33 -14.46 7.11 -4.98
CA ARG A 33 -14.02 5.70 -5.11
C ARG A 33 -13.35 5.45 -6.47
N GLU A 34 -12.65 6.45 -6.98
CA GLU A 34 -11.98 6.39 -8.27
C GLU A 34 -10.77 5.46 -8.22
N LEU A 35 -10.69 4.58 -9.20
CA LEU A 35 -9.56 3.71 -9.47
C LEU A 35 -8.73 4.30 -10.60
N ALA A 36 -7.42 4.09 -10.52
CA ALA A 36 -6.50 4.42 -11.60
C ALA A 36 -5.34 3.44 -11.59
N ILE A 37 -4.62 3.38 -12.72
CA ILE A 37 -3.30 2.76 -12.74
C ILE A 37 -2.33 3.72 -12.07
N CYS A 38 -1.68 3.29 -11.00
CA CYS A 38 -0.76 4.09 -10.22
C CYS A 38 0.56 3.34 -9.98
N PRO A 39 1.68 4.08 -9.85
CA PRO A 39 2.94 3.47 -9.50
C PRO A 39 3.02 3.16 -8.00
N TYR A 40 3.74 2.08 -7.66
CA TYR A 40 3.95 1.68 -6.28
C TYR A 40 5.40 1.25 -6.02
N VAL A 41 5.76 1.22 -4.73
CA VAL A 41 6.97 0.57 -4.21
C VAL A 41 6.58 -0.27 -2.99
N THR A 42 6.97 -1.53 -2.99
CA THR A 42 6.85 -2.41 -1.82
C THR A 42 8.19 -2.94 -1.38
N LEU A 43 8.46 -2.88 -0.08
CA LEU A 43 9.66 -3.36 0.57
C LEU A 43 9.28 -4.45 1.58
N TYR A 44 9.88 -5.63 1.43
CA TYR A 44 9.70 -6.79 2.30
C TYR A 44 10.88 -6.89 3.27
N VAL A 45 10.60 -6.73 4.55
CA VAL A 45 11.59 -6.65 5.63
C VAL A 45 11.46 -7.88 6.52
N TYR A 46 12.52 -8.68 6.54
CA TYR A 46 12.69 -9.76 7.51
C TYR A 46 13.43 -9.23 8.74
N HIS A 47 13.07 -9.74 9.91
CA HIS A 47 13.68 -9.34 11.18
C HIS A 47 13.60 -10.48 12.19
N GLN A 48 14.39 -10.43 13.26
CA GLN A 48 14.22 -11.36 14.37
C GLN A 48 13.14 -10.84 15.34
N PRO A 49 12.46 -11.71 16.13
CA PRO A 49 11.40 -11.27 17.05
C PRO A 49 11.83 -10.12 17.99
N GLU A 50 13.09 -10.09 18.42
CA GLU A 50 13.63 -9.06 19.30
C GLU A 50 13.73 -7.67 18.62
N ASP A 51 13.76 -7.64 17.28
CA ASP A 51 13.89 -6.43 16.47
C ASP A 51 12.54 -5.75 16.18
N TYR A 52 11.41 -6.26 16.70
CA TYR A 52 10.07 -5.72 16.46
C TYR A 52 10.03 -4.19 16.58
N MET A 53 10.51 -3.65 17.71
CA MET A 53 10.48 -2.19 17.94
C MET A 53 11.47 -1.43 17.06
N VAL A 54 12.58 -2.06 16.68
CA VAL A 54 13.55 -1.46 15.75
C VAL A 54 12.90 -1.28 14.38
N VAL A 55 12.15 -2.27 13.91
CA VAL A 55 11.43 -2.18 12.64
C VAL A 55 10.27 -1.19 12.73
N ALA A 56 9.47 -1.24 13.80
CA ALA A 56 8.35 -0.31 14.00
C ALA A 56 8.81 1.16 14.01
N GLU A 57 9.93 1.46 14.70
CA GLU A 57 10.51 2.81 14.71
C GLU A 57 10.94 3.28 13.31
N LYS A 58 11.51 2.37 12.50
CA LYS A 58 11.87 2.70 11.13
C LYS A 58 10.65 2.99 10.27
N PHE A 59 9.58 2.20 10.37
CA PHE A 59 8.33 2.48 9.65
C PHE A 59 7.69 3.80 10.10
N ILE A 60 7.65 4.10 11.39
CA ILE A 60 7.18 5.41 11.89
C ILE A 60 8.04 6.55 11.31
N THR A 61 9.36 6.37 11.24
CA THR A 61 10.27 7.36 10.62
C THR A 61 9.98 7.55 9.13
N VAL A 62 9.71 6.46 8.39
CA VAL A 62 9.35 6.54 6.97
C VAL A 62 8.01 7.25 6.81
N TRP A 63 7.01 6.92 7.63
CA TRP A 63 5.71 7.60 7.66
C TRP A 63 5.85 9.12 7.84
N GLU A 64 6.61 9.56 8.85
CA GLU A 64 6.82 10.99 9.12
C GLU A 64 7.52 11.71 7.95
N ARG A 65 8.43 11.02 7.25
CA ARG A 65 9.11 11.56 6.06
C ARG A 65 8.19 11.59 4.85
N PHE A 66 7.43 10.53 4.63
CA PHE A 66 6.48 10.40 3.53
C PHE A 66 5.40 11.48 3.61
N GLY A 67 4.84 11.72 4.81
CA GLY A 67 3.87 12.80 5.03
C GLY A 67 4.40 14.22 4.77
N ARG A 68 5.72 14.41 4.68
CA ARG A 68 6.34 15.69 4.26
C ARG A 68 6.66 15.74 2.77
N LEU A 69 6.57 14.61 2.08
CA LEU A 69 6.89 14.45 0.67
C LEU A 69 5.66 14.67 -0.21
N ILE A 70 4.52 14.12 0.23
CA ILE A 70 3.24 14.21 -0.46
C ILE A 70 2.77 15.66 -0.60
N ASP A 71 2.14 15.97 -1.73
CA ASP A 71 1.56 17.27 -2.04
C ASP A 71 0.10 17.42 -1.59
N GLU A 72 -0.53 16.31 -1.20
CA GLU A 72 -1.87 16.26 -0.65
C GLU A 72 -1.90 15.48 0.67
N PRO A 73 -2.55 15.98 1.73
CA PRO A 73 -2.60 15.27 3.01
C PRO A 73 -3.49 14.04 2.94
N PHE A 74 -3.16 13.02 3.74
CA PHE A 74 -4.06 11.88 3.95
C PHE A 74 -5.43 12.32 4.48
N ARG A 75 -6.48 11.68 3.99
CA ARG A 75 -7.87 11.91 4.40
C ARG A 75 -8.40 10.81 5.30
N ALA A 76 -7.91 9.58 5.16
CA ALA A 76 -8.26 8.46 6.01
C ALA A 76 -7.01 7.76 6.59
N LEU A 77 -7.12 7.36 7.85
CA LEU A 77 -6.06 6.77 8.67
C LEU A 77 -6.57 5.49 9.32
N PHE A 78 -5.79 4.42 9.28
CA PHE A 78 -6.15 3.16 9.92
C PHE A 78 -5.67 3.12 11.37
N LYS A 79 -6.59 2.96 12.31
CA LYS A 79 -6.27 2.79 13.74
C LYS A 79 -5.96 1.32 14.04
N SER A 80 -4.68 1.00 14.24
CA SER A 80 -4.20 -0.37 14.50
C SER A 80 -4.99 -1.10 15.60
N ARG A 81 -5.15 -0.50 16.79
CA ARG A 81 -5.81 -1.16 17.94
C ARG A 81 -7.26 -1.59 17.69
N THR A 82 -8.02 -0.81 16.93
CA THR A 82 -9.45 -1.11 16.70
C THR A 82 -9.72 -1.60 15.28
N GLN A 83 -8.68 -1.66 14.45
CA GLN A 83 -8.76 -1.99 13.02
C GLN A 83 -9.83 -1.19 12.28
N ALA A 84 -9.94 0.09 12.60
CA ALA A 84 -10.97 0.98 12.06
C ALA A 84 -10.34 2.13 11.27
N TRP A 85 -10.94 2.46 10.14
CA TRP A 85 -10.62 3.65 9.37
C TRP A 85 -11.24 4.89 10.03
N LEU A 86 -10.41 5.91 10.22
CA LEU A 86 -10.76 7.19 10.82
C LEU A 86 -10.45 8.32 9.85
N LYS A 87 -11.23 9.40 9.91
CA LYS A 87 -10.89 10.62 9.16
C LYS A 87 -9.60 11.24 9.72
N ALA A 88 -8.82 11.88 8.86
CA ALA A 88 -7.67 12.65 9.29
C ALA A 88 -8.09 13.75 10.29
N GLY A 89 -7.30 13.91 11.36
CA GLY A 89 -7.60 14.81 12.47
C GLY A 89 -8.59 14.26 13.51
N ASP A 90 -9.10 13.04 13.36
CA ASP A 90 -9.93 12.41 14.38
C ASP A 90 -9.13 12.16 15.66
N SER A 91 -9.61 12.71 16.78
CA SER A 91 -8.99 12.58 18.11
C SER A 91 -8.80 11.14 18.60
N ARG A 92 -9.49 10.16 17.99
CA ARG A 92 -9.34 8.73 18.33
C ARG A 92 -8.09 8.12 17.72
N PHE A 93 -7.46 8.76 16.73
CA PHE A 93 -6.19 8.32 16.16
C PHE A 93 -5.07 8.62 17.17
N PRO A 94 -4.16 7.66 17.44
CA PRO A 94 -3.14 7.83 18.48
C PRO A 94 -2.16 8.96 18.10
N PRO A 95 -1.94 9.97 18.98
CA PRO A 95 -0.99 11.04 18.72
C PRO A 95 0.47 10.57 18.86
N ASP A 96 0.71 9.47 19.57
CA ASP A 96 2.02 8.86 19.77
C ASP A 96 2.05 7.45 19.17
N LEU A 97 2.54 7.36 17.93
CA LEU A 97 2.68 6.10 17.21
C LEU A 97 3.69 5.15 17.86
N ARG A 98 4.68 5.68 18.59
CA ARG A 98 5.70 4.87 19.27
C ARG A 98 5.11 4.18 20.49
N ALA A 99 4.32 4.91 21.29
CA ALA A 99 3.56 4.32 22.39
C ALA A 99 2.55 3.28 21.89
N GLU A 100 1.93 3.52 20.73
CA GLU A 100 1.06 2.54 20.08
C GLU A 100 1.82 1.27 19.70
N ALA A 101 2.98 1.38 19.03
CA ALA A 101 3.82 0.24 18.68
C ALA A 101 4.29 -0.55 19.92
N VAL A 102 4.66 0.12 21.02
CA VAL A 102 5.02 -0.54 22.29
C VAL A 102 3.86 -1.35 22.86
N HIS A 103 2.63 -0.86 22.72
CA HIS A 103 1.44 -1.60 23.15
C HIS A 103 1.25 -2.87 22.31
N HIS A 104 1.25 -2.74 20.97
CA HIS A 104 1.15 -3.90 20.06
C HIS A 104 2.29 -4.90 20.31
N GLN A 105 3.48 -4.43 20.64
CA GLN A 105 4.57 -5.32 21.05
C GLN A 105 4.20 -6.15 22.29
N LYS A 106 3.70 -5.50 23.34
CA LYS A 106 3.38 -6.17 24.63
C LYS A 106 2.21 -7.13 24.53
N GLU A 107 1.21 -6.79 23.72
CA GLU A 107 0.02 -7.62 23.51
C GLU A 107 0.23 -8.72 22.45
N PHE A 108 1.44 -8.84 21.89
CA PHE A 108 1.75 -9.78 20.82
C PHE A 108 0.89 -9.57 19.56
N GLU A 109 0.56 -8.31 19.25
CA GLU A 109 -0.30 -7.90 18.13
C GLU A 109 0.52 -7.32 16.96
N THR A 110 -0.03 -7.42 15.75
CA THR A 110 0.53 -6.75 14.57
C THR A 110 0.30 -5.24 14.68
N PHE A 111 1.38 -4.47 14.58
CA PHE A 111 1.29 -3.02 14.48
C PHE A 111 1.08 -2.62 13.03
N TYR A 112 -0.06 -2.02 12.73
CA TYR A 112 -0.38 -1.45 11.43
C TYR A 112 -0.23 0.07 11.45
N LEU A 113 0.33 0.60 10.38
CA LEU A 113 0.29 2.02 10.09
C LEU A 113 -0.11 2.17 8.62
N MET A 114 -1.35 2.59 8.39
CA MET A 114 -1.90 2.72 7.06
C MET A 114 -2.68 4.02 6.87
N ALA A 115 -2.64 4.55 5.66
CA ALA A 115 -3.38 5.74 5.27
C ALA A 115 -3.59 5.83 3.77
N THR A 116 -4.59 6.63 3.42
CA THR A 116 -4.91 7.01 2.05
C THR A 116 -5.31 8.48 1.99
N ASP A 117 -5.09 9.10 0.84
CA ASP A 117 -5.61 10.41 0.50
C ASP A 117 -7.08 10.39 0.05
N MET A 118 -7.71 9.23 0.01
CA MET A 118 -9.14 9.07 -0.27
C MET A 118 -10.00 9.08 0.99
N GLU A 119 -11.30 9.35 0.84
CA GLU A 119 -12.26 9.26 1.96
C GLU A 119 -12.51 7.83 2.42
N SER A 120 -12.36 6.88 1.50
CA SER A 120 -12.48 5.43 1.73
C SER A 120 -11.18 4.74 1.34
N PRO A 121 -10.72 3.73 2.09
CA PRO A 121 -9.54 2.92 1.75
C PRO A 121 -9.77 1.96 0.57
N ASP A 122 -10.98 1.87 0.01
CA ASP A 122 -11.29 0.99 -1.13
C ASP A 122 -10.49 1.34 -2.39
N ALA A 123 -10.02 2.58 -2.48
CA ALA A 123 -9.20 3.09 -3.56
C ALA A 123 -8.14 4.03 -2.98
N SER A 124 -6.96 4.06 -3.60
CA SER A 124 -5.85 4.96 -3.22
C SER A 124 -4.95 5.23 -4.43
N PRO A 125 -5.50 5.82 -5.51
CA PRO A 125 -4.80 5.97 -6.80
C PRO A 125 -3.66 7.01 -6.78
N LEU A 126 -3.61 7.86 -5.75
CA LEU A 126 -2.73 9.01 -5.69
C LEU A 126 -1.70 8.84 -4.56
N TRP A 127 -2.12 8.70 -3.31
CA TRP A 127 -1.20 8.53 -2.19
C TRP A 127 -1.67 7.47 -1.21
N SER A 128 -0.83 6.47 -0.98
CA SER A 128 -1.08 5.47 0.05
C SER A 128 0.19 5.17 0.83
N TYR A 129 0.01 4.87 2.11
CA TYR A 129 1.04 4.29 2.94
C TYR A 129 0.44 3.07 3.62
N SER A 130 1.08 1.92 3.52
CA SER A 130 0.66 0.70 4.20
C SER A 130 1.87 0.00 4.79
N SER A 131 1.90 -0.15 6.10
CA SER A 131 2.92 -0.96 6.75
C SER A 131 2.37 -1.84 7.85
N ARG A 132 3.02 -2.98 8.06
CA ARG A 132 2.70 -3.92 9.14
C ARG A 132 3.97 -4.46 9.78
N VAL A 133 3.98 -4.55 11.11
CA VAL A 133 5.04 -5.19 11.89
C VAL A 133 4.44 -6.34 12.68
N CYS A 134 4.81 -7.56 12.34
CA CYS A 134 4.34 -8.79 12.95
C CYS A 134 5.33 -9.27 14.02
N HIS A 135 4.84 -10.04 14.99
CA HIS A 135 5.68 -10.68 16.02
C HIS A 135 6.34 -11.97 15.57
N VAL A 136 5.77 -12.61 14.56
CA VAL A 136 6.18 -13.94 14.11
C VAL A 136 6.81 -13.80 12.72
N PRO A 137 8.08 -13.37 12.60
CA PRO A 137 8.74 -13.17 11.32
C PRO A 137 8.88 -14.47 10.52
N GLN A 138 8.82 -15.62 11.19
CA GLN A 138 8.79 -16.95 10.57
C GLN A 138 7.55 -17.13 9.67
N MET A 139 6.43 -16.48 10.01
CA MET A 139 5.15 -16.63 9.30
C MET A 139 4.98 -15.63 8.13
N GLY A 140 5.91 -14.69 7.97
CA GLY A 140 5.89 -13.75 6.85
C GLY A 140 6.70 -12.49 7.10
N TYR A 141 7.05 -11.82 6.00
CA TYR A 141 7.72 -10.53 6.03
C TYR A 141 6.82 -9.43 6.62
N ASN A 142 7.49 -8.49 7.30
CA ASN A 142 6.95 -7.15 7.47
C ASN A 142 7.01 -6.42 6.14
N THR A 143 6.01 -5.60 5.87
CA THR A 143 5.89 -4.97 4.56
C THR A 143 5.72 -3.48 4.75
N LEU A 144 6.34 -2.72 3.86
CA LEU A 144 6.04 -1.32 3.60
C LEU A 144 5.63 -1.22 2.14
N LYS A 145 4.41 -0.77 1.87
CA LYS A 145 3.92 -0.44 0.53
C LYS A 145 3.57 1.04 0.47
N LEU A 146 3.98 1.67 -0.61
CA LEU A 146 3.76 3.08 -0.90
C LEU A 146 3.17 3.21 -2.30
N THR A 147 2.00 3.83 -2.40
CA THR A 147 1.47 4.34 -3.67
C THR A 147 1.75 5.83 -3.75
N PHE A 148 2.15 6.31 -4.93
CA PHE A 148 2.50 7.71 -5.12
C PHE A 148 1.92 8.31 -6.39
N SER A 149 1.79 9.63 -6.40
CA SER A 149 1.20 10.33 -7.52
C SER A 149 2.16 10.35 -8.72
N TYR A 150 1.73 9.79 -9.85
CA TYR A 150 2.50 9.80 -11.10
C TYR A 150 2.65 11.22 -11.66
N ASP A 151 1.60 12.03 -11.60
CA ASP A 151 1.65 13.43 -12.02
C ASP A 151 2.63 14.23 -11.14
N TRP A 152 2.56 14.05 -9.82
CA TRP A 152 3.54 14.66 -8.91
C TRP A 152 4.96 14.22 -9.23
N TYR A 153 5.16 12.91 -9.43
CA TYR A 153 6.47 12.35 -9.78
C TYR A 153 7.01 12.98 -11.07
N ASN A 154 6.15 13.13 -12.08
CA ASN A 154 6.51 13.71 -13.38
C ASN A 154 6.74 15.21 -13.36
N ASP A 155 6.13 15.93 -12.42
CA ASP A 155 6.39 17.35 -12.19
C ASP A 155 7.73 17.58 -11.45
N ARG A 156 8.81 17.04 -12.03
CA ARG A 156 10.21 17.22 -11.59
C ARG A 156 10.53 16.71 -10.18
N ASN A 157 9.68 15.89 -9.58
CA ASN A 157 9.93 15.31 -8.25
C ASN A 157 10.67 13.96 -8.30
N GLN A 158 11.03 13.45 -9.48
CA GLN A 158 11.74 12.16 -9.61
C GLN A 158 13.02 12.07 -8.75
N PRO A 159 13.89 13.09 -8.68
CA PRO A 159 15.07 13.03 -7.81
C PRO A 159 14.73 12.95 -6.33
N ARG A 160 13.69 13.68 -5.89
CA ARG A 160 13.22 13.67 -4.49
C ARG A 160 12.63 12.32 -4.11
N TRP A 161 11.84 11.73 -5.01
CA TRP A 161 11.30 10.38 -4.84
C TRP A 161 12.42 9.34 -4.76
N SER A 162 13.37 9.39 -5.71
CA SER A 162 14.47 8.44 -5.78
C SER A 162 15.35 8.49 -4.52
N GLU A 163 15.69 9.68 -4.03
CA GLU A 163 16.44 9.86 -2.78
C GLU A 163 15.68 9.25 -1.59
N PHE A 164 14.39 9.54 -1.48
CA PHE A 164 13.54 9.01 -0.41
C PHE A 164 13.47 7.48 -0.43
N VAL A 165 13.24 6.86 -1.60
CA VAL A 165 13.17 5.39 -1.73
C VAL A 165 14.52 4.74 -1.44
N LEU A 166 15.63 5.31 -1.94
CA LEU A 166 16.97 4.79 -1.67
C LEU A 166 17.31 4.85 -0.18
N ASP A 167 16.88 5.89 0.53
CA ASP A 167 17.06 5.96 1.98
C ASP A 167 16.20 4.94 2.73
N CYS A 168 14.96 4.69 2.26
CA CYS A 168 14.12 3.62 2.79
C CYS A 168 14.83 2.27 2.65
N ILE A 169 15.37 1.96 1.47
CA ILE A 169 16.12 0.72 1.22
C ILE A 169 17.35 0.62 2.13
N LYS A 170 18.15 1.68 2.27
CA LYS A 170 19.33 1.70 3.15
C LYS A 170 18.97 1.49 4.63
N SER A 171 17.87 2.10 5.08
CA SER A 171 17.43 2.06 6.47
C SER A 171 16.79 0.71 6.83
N LEU A 172 15.84 0.27 6.00
CA LEU A 172 15.04 -0.92 6.22
C LEU A 172 15.79 -2.20 5.89
N ARG A 173 16.72 -2.16 4.92
CA ARG A 173 17.44 -3.33 4.40
C ARG A 173 16.47 -4.46 4.03
N PRO A 174 15.50 -4.19 3.13
CA PRO A 174 14.55 -5.20 2.73
C PRO A 174 15.26 -6.34 1.99
N GLU A 175 14.75 -7.56 2.16
CA GLU A 175 15.24 -8.72 1.40
C GLU A 175 14.70 -8.70 -0.03
N GLN A 176 13.49 -8.17 -0.21
CA GLN A 176 12.85 -8.04 -1.52
C GLN A 176 12.26 -6.64 -1.69
N ALA A 177 12.36 -6.12 -2.91
CA ALA A 177 11.77 -4.84 -3.29
C ALA A 177 11.07 -5.00 -4.64
N TYR A 178 9.78 -4.65 -4.68
CA TYR A 178 8.96 -4.66 -5.88
C TYR A 178 8.54 -3.24 -6.21
N MET A 179 8.56 -2.91 -7.48
CA MET A 179 8.16 -1.59 -7.99
C MET A 179 7.51 -1.80 -9.34
N GLY A 180 6.40 -1.14 -9.57
CA GLY A 180 5.65 -1.33 -10.80
C GLY A 180 4.43 -0.44 -10.83
N TYR A 181 3.47 -0.85 -11.64
CA TYR A 181 2.15 -0.24 -11.69
C TYR A 181 1.11 -1.24 -11.17
N GLU A 182 0.06 -0.73 -10.56
CA GLU A 182 -1.07 -1.52 -10.10
C GLU A 182 -2.36 -0.74 -10.25
N VAL A 183 -3.50 -1.39 -10.04
CA VAL A 183 -4.75 -0.67 -9.79
C VAL A 183 -4.73 -0.18 -8.35
N GLY A 184 -4.74 1.15 -8.17
CA GLY A 184 -4.44 1.78 -6.89
C GLY A 184 -5.44 1.49 -5.78
N ASN A 185 -5.15 0.46 -4.98
CA ASN A 185 -5.83 0.16 -3.72
C ASN A 185 -4.89 0.28 -2.51
N GLY A 186 -3.62 0.65 -2.73
CA GLY A 186 -2.60 0.88 -1.71
C GLY A 186 -2.20 -0.35 -0.88
N GLY A 187 -2.64 -1.55 -1.26
CA GLY A 187 -2.49 -2.76 -0.44
C GLY A 187 -3.11 -2.61 0.95
N LEU A 188 -4.22 -1.86 1.05
CA LEU A 188 -4.94 -1.57 2.29
C LEU A 188 -5.89 -2.68 2.75
N SER A 189 -5.96 -3.79 1.99
CA SER A 189 -6.60 -5.05 2.39
C SER A 189 -8.09 -4.93 2.71
N VAL A 190 -8.78 -3.99 2.07
CA VAL A 190 -10.19 -3.76 2.35
C VAL A 190 -11.02 -4.85 1.69
N MET A 191 -11.78 -5.58 2.50
CA MET A 191 -12.79 -6.50 1.99
C MET A 191 -13.82 -5.73 1.15
N GLY A 192 -13.90 -6.03 -0.14
CA GLY A 192 -14.84 -5.38 -1.05
C GLY A 192 -14.22 -4.70 -2.27
N ALA A 193 -12.90 -4.74 -2.42
CA ALA A 193 -12.17 -4.21 -3.58
C ALA A 193 -12.35 -5.05 -4.87
N TYR A 194 -13.50 -5.71 -5.05
CA TYR A 194 -13.77 -6.56 -6.21
C TYR A 194 -13.64 -5.81 -7.55
N GLU A 195 -13.95 -4.51 -7.54
CA GLU A 195 -13.82 -3.63 -8.68
C GLU A 195 -12.35 -3.43 -9.08
N SER A 196 -11.45 -3.26 -8.11
CA SER A 196 -10.01 -3.16 -8.39
C SER A 196 -9.45 -4.47 -8.91
N ASP A 197 -9.85 -5.60 -8.34
CA ASP A 197 -9.36 -6.92 -8.76
C ASP A 197 -9.78 -7.26 -10.20
N VAL A 198 -11.03 -6.93 -10.56
CA VAL A 198 -11.54 -7.11 -11.93
C VAL A 198 -10.81 -6.20 -12.90
N LEU A 199 -10.64 -4.91 -12.54
CA LEU A 199 -9.94 -3.95 -13.38
C LEU A 199 -8.46 -4.33 -13.56
N GLU A 200 -7.80 -4.81 -12.52
CA GLU A 200 -6.41 -5.25 -12.55
C GLU A 200 -6.23 -6.43 -13.51
N ARG A 201 -7.14 -7.41 -13.46
CA ARG A 201 -7.15 -8.53 -14.41
C ARG A 201 -7.38 -8.09 -15.85
N ILE A 202 -8.26 -7.12 -16.07
CA ILE A 202 -8.50 -6.55 -17.41
C ILE A 202 -7.23 -5.84 -17.90
N CYS A 203 -6.56 -5.08 -17.03
CA CYS A 203 -5.40 -4.26 -17.39
C CYS A 203 -4.12 -5.09 -17.63
N ALA A 204 -3.99 -6.26 -17.01
CA ALA A 204 -2.80 -7.11 -17.13
C ALA A 204 -2.44 -7.46 -18.59
N ASP A 205 -3.44 -7.58 -19.47
CA ASP A 205 -3.23 -7.87 -20.90
C ASP A 205 -2.73 -6.65 -21.71
N TYR A 206 -2.76 -5.45 -21.14
CA TYR A 206 -2.55 -4.20 -21.87
C TYR A 206 -1.42 -3.32 -21.35
N PHE A 207 -0.98 -3.54 -20.10
CA PHE A 207 0.07 -2.77 -19.44
C PHE A 207 1.21 -3.69 -19.00
N TYR A 208 2.31 -3.68 -19.75
CA TYR A 208 3.53 -4.36 -19.36
C TYR A 208 4.09 -3.72 -18.08
N GLY A 209 4.31 -4.53 -17.04
CA GLY A 209 4.75 -4.05 -15.72
C GLY A 209 3.62 -3.65 -14.78
N LEU A 210 2.36 -3.94 -15.15
CA LEU A 210 1.29 -4.07 -14.16
C LEU A 210 1.60 -5.33 -13.35
N ASP A 211 1.94 -5.16 -12.08
CA ASP A 211 2.34 -6.25 -11.19
C ASP A 211 1.50 -6.22 -9.92
N ILE A 212 0.95 -7.38 -9.59
CA ILE A 212 -0.02 -7.55 -8.51
C ILE A 212 0.75 -7.84 -7.23
N ASP A 213 1.01 -6.80 -6.46
CA ASP A 213 1.65 -6.95 -5.17
C ASP A 213 0.71 -6.53 -4.04
N HIS A 214 -0.02 -7.50 -3.47
CA HIS A 214 -0.92 -7.29 -2.34
C HIS A 214 -0.38 -7.99 -1.09
N PRO A 215 0.56 -7.39 -0.33
CA PRO A 215 1.28 -8.09 0.75
C PRO A 215 0.39 -8.63 1.87
N SER A 216 -0.77 -8.03 2.07
CA SER A 216 -1.77 -8.52 3.02
C SER A 216 -2.41 -9.85 2.62
N ASN A 217 -2.51 -10.11 1.33
CA ASN A 217 -3.13 -11.29 0.75
C ASN A 217 -2.08 -12.34 0.36
N MET A 218 -0.86 -11.89 0.04
CA MET A 218 0.25 -12.72 -0.48
C MET A 218 1.32 -13.03 0.58
N GLY A 219 1.24 -12.44 1.77
CA GLY A 219 2.30 -12.47 2.78
C GLY A 219 2.47 -13.77 3.57
N PHE A 220 2.04 -14.92 3.05
CA PHE A 220 2.16 -16.24 3.70
C PHE A 220 3.48 -16.96 3.38
N HIS A 221 4.53 -16.21 3.03
CA HIS A 221 5.85 -16.79 2.82
C HIS A 221 6.42 -17.20 4.18
N ALA A 222 6.29 -18.49 4.53
CA ALA A 222 7.02 -19.06 5.65
C ALA A 222 8.52 -18.95 5.34
N ASN A 223 9.25 -18.17 6.12
CA ASN A 223 10.68 -17.92 5.88
C ASN A 223 11.56 -18.94 6.61
N ASP A 224 11.03 -19.57 7.66
CA ASP A 224 11.73 -20.53 8.50
C ASP A 224 10.93 -21.84 8.54
N ASP A 225 11.17 -22.72 7.56
CA ASP A 225 10.82 -24.12 7.68
C ASP A 225 12.06 -24.85 8.23
N GLU A 226 12.02 -25.28 9.49
CA GLU A 226 13.13 -26.02 10.11
C GLU A 226 13.46 -27.33 9.37
N ASP A 227 12.55 -27.80 8.51
CA ASP A 227 12.66 -29.04 7.72
C ASP A 227 13.01 -28.82 6.23
N GLY A 228 13.18 -27.55 5.79
CA GLY A 228 13.81 -27.20 4.52
C GLY A 228 13.00 -27.45 3.24
N TYR A 229 11.66 -27.45 3.27
CA TYR A 229 10.84 -27.53 2.06
C TYR A 229 10.02 -26.26 1.82
N VAL A 230 10.25 -25.63 0.66
CA VAL A 230 9.35 -24.64 0.04
C VAL A 230 8.41 -25.36 -0.93
#